data_AF-A0A3D0MC24-F1
#
_entry.id   AF-A0A3D0MC24-F1
#
_cell.length_a   1.000
_cell.length_b   1.000
_cell.length_c   1.000
_cell.angle_alpha   90.00
_cell.angle_beta   90.00
_cell.angle_gamma   90.00
#
_symmetry.space_group_name_H-M   'P 1'
#
loop_
_entity.id
_entity.type
_entity.pdbx_description
1 polymer ?
#
loop_
_entity_poly.entity_id
_entity_poly.type
_entity_poly.pdbx_seq_one_letter_code
_entity_poly.pdbx_strand_id
1 'polypeptide(L)'
;MKSFQENHFASFGTRSLTSTLIYCGLLTLASVCHAQEWTYWGGNKAFNRYSPADQIDAGNVQQLEIVWQRSAIDESITSAFPRLRVSGTLRGTPIYIDGVLYASNGLGLVEAFDPASGDTLWVQGLADNEAPLPRGSGSRGVELWQSGADARLLSVRNGSL
;
A
#
# COMPACT_ATOMS: atom_id res chain seq x y z
N MET A 1 -64.93 12.41 -1.88
CA MET A 1 -65.73 12.65 -3.12
C MET A 1 -64.82 12.37 -4.32
N LYS A 2 -65.06 11.23 -5.00
CA LYS A 2 -64.54 10.72 -6.30
C LYS A 2 -63.00 10.62 -6.44
N SER A 3 -62.33 9.47 -6.38
CA SER A 3 -62.40 8.20 -7.16
C SER A 3 -62.16 8.34 -8.67
N PHE A 4 -61.05 7.78 -9.17
CA PHE A 4 -60.96 7.18 -10.51
C PHE A 4 -59.77 6.18 -10.56
N GLN A 5 -60.03 4.88 -10.40
CA GLN A 5 -60.01 3.79 -11.42
C GLN A 5 -58.60 3.52 -11.99
N GLU A 6 -57.87 2.46 -11.59
CA GLU A 6 -57.99 1.00 -11.86
C GLU A 6 -57.86 0.53 -13.33
N ASN A 7 -56.90 -0.41 -13.49
CA ASN A 7 -56.85 -1.57 -14.40
C ASN A 7 -56.50 -1.39 -15.89
N HIS A 8 -55.34 -1.94 -16.28
CA HIS A 8 -55.28 -2.88 -17.41
C HIS A 8 -54.31 -4.03 -17.09
N PHE A 9 -54.91 -5.19 -16.81
CA PHE A 9 -54.32 -6.51 -16.85
C PHE A 9 -53.92 -6.85 -18.30
N ALA A 10 -52.72 -7.41 -18.48
CA ALA A 10 -52.42 -8.29 -19.61
C ALA A 10 -51.52 -9.43 -19.11
N SER A 11 -52.16 -10.49 -18.63
CA SER A 11 -51.56 -11.82 -18.52
C SER A 11 -51.72 -12.50 -19.87
N PHE A 12 -50.62 -12.98 -20.46
CA PHE A 12 -50.66 -14.09 -21.42
C PHE A 12 -49.29 -14.77 -21.50
N GLY A 13 -49.28 -16.09 -21.35
CA GLY A 13 -48.28 -16.94 -22.02
C GLY A 13 -47.36 -17.77 -21.14
N THR A 14 -47.90 -18.75 -20.41
CA THR A 14 -47.14 -19.91 -19.91
C THR A 14 -46.63 -20.74 -21.10
N ARG A 15 -45.31 -20.86 -21.28
CA ARG A 15 -44.68 -22.04 -21.91
C ARG A 15 -43.33 -22.33 -21.23
N SER A 16 -43.24 -23.53 -20.68
CA SER A 16 -42.09 -24.10 -19.98
C SER A 16 -41.12 -24.80 -20.97
N LEU A 17 -39.94 -25.16 -20.44
CA LEU A 17 -38.85 -26.01 -20.97
C LEU A 17 -37.81 -25.22 -21.80
N THR A 18 -36.49 -25.24 -21.53
CA THR A 18 -35.61 -26.28 -20.98
C THR A 18 -34.22 -25.70 -20.62
N SER A 19 -33.60 -26.29 -19.60
CA SER A 19 -32.15 -26.52 -19.41
C SER A 19 -31.20 -25.32 -19.50
N THR A 20 -30.72 -24.85 -18.35
CA THR A 20 -29.44 -24.13 -18.24
C THR A 20 -28.50 -24.97 -17.38
N LEU A 21 -27.55 -25.64 -18.03
CA LEU A 21 -26.37 -26.21 -17.38
C LEU A 21 -25.60 -25.04 -16.75
N ILE A 22 -25.68 -24.89 -15.42
CA ILE A 22 -24.82 -23.96 -14.69
C ILE A 22 -23.43 -24.60 -14.64
N TYR A 23 -22.55 -24.06 -15.47
CA TYR A 23 -21.12 -24.36 -15.47
C TYR A 23 -20.58 -24.01 -14.07
N CYS A 24 -20.26 -25.03 -13.27
CA CYS A 24 -19.56 -24.85 -12.01
C CYS A 24 -18.10 -24.50 -12.35
N GLY A 25 -17.85 -23.22 -12.63
CA GLY A 25 -16.50 -22.71 -12.79
C GLY A 25 -15.75 -22.87 -11.48
N LEU A 26 -14.78 -23.78 -11.46
CA LEU A 26 -13.78 -23.83 -10.39
C LEU A 26 -13.14 -22.45 -10.28
N LEU A 27 -13.49 -21.67 -9.25
CA LEU A 27 -12.67 -20.54 -8.84
C LEU A 27 -11.38 -21.12 -8.26
N THR A 28 -10.34 -21.24 -9.09
CA THR A 28 -8.98 -21.32 -8.57
C THR A 28 -8.66 -19.99 -7.92
N LEU A 29 -8.76 -19.94 -6.58
CA LEU A 29 -8.10 -18.91 -5.79
C LEU A 29 -6.60 -19.08 -6.03
N ALA A 30 -6.05 -18.29 -6.96
CA ALA A 30 -4.61 -18.15 -7.07
C ALA A 30 -4.17 -17.43 -5.79
N SER A 31 -3.65 -18.18 -4.83
CA SER A 31 -2.87 -17.60 -3.75
C SER A 31 -1.63 -16.99 -4.38
N VAL A 32 -1.60 -15.66 -4.48
CA VAL A 32 -0.35 -14.96 -4.79
C VAL A 32 0.56 -15.19 -3.59
N CYS A 33 1.56 -16.05 -3.75
CA CYS A 33 2.61 -16.22 -2.76
C CYS A 33 3.48 -14.96 -2.82
N HIS A 34 3.19 -14.00 -1.94
CA HIS A 34 4.07 -12.87 -1.75
C HIS A 34 5.36 -13.32 -1.07
N ALA A 35 6.42 -12.54 -1.24
CA ALA A 35 7.66 -12.76 -0.49
C ALA A 35 7.35 -12.76 1.02
N GLN A 36 8.28 -13.30 1.82
CA GLN A 36 8.15 -13.25 3.28
C GLN A 36 7.89 -11.81 3.74
N GLU A 37 6.78 -11.61 4.46
CA GLU A 37 6.41 -10.28 4.94
C GLU A 37 7.41 -9.73 5.95
N TRP A 38 7.50 -8.40 5.98
CA TRP A 38 8.27 -7.64 6.95
C TRP A 38 7.34 -6.59 7.58
N THR A 39 6.43 -7.03 8.44
CA THR A 39 5.33 -6.20 8.96
C THR A 39 5.73 -5.26 10.10
N TYR A 40 6.90 -5.48 10.69
CA TYR A 40 7.43 -4.69 11.81
C TYR A 40 8.82 -4.19 11.47
N TRP A 41 9.11 -2.91 11.73
CA TRP A 41 10.39 -2.28 11.38
C TRP A 41 11.63 -2.98 11.98
N GLY A 42 11.46 -3.72 13.07
CA GLY A 42 12.48 -4.58 13.70
C GLY A 42 12.52 -6.04 13.20
N GLY A 43 11.83 -6.37 12.10
CA GLY A 43 11.61 -7.73 11.61
C GLY A 43 10.42 -8.40 12.30
N ASN A 44 10.41 -8.41 13.63
CA ASN A 44 9.27 -8.88 14.44
C ASN A 44 9.23 -8.17 15.79
N LYS A 45 8.23 -8.50 16.62
CA LYS A 45 8.04 -7.91 17.96
C LYS A 45 9.21 -8.14 18.93
N ALA A 46 10.04 -9.17 18.69
CA ALA A 46 11.27 -9.42 19.46
C ALA A 46 12.48 -8.63 18.92
N PHE A 47 12.30 -7.85 17.85
CA PHE A 47 13.32 -7.00 17.26
C PHE A 47 14.57 -7.74 16.75
N ASN A 48 14.44 -8.99 16.34
CA ASN A 48 15.60 -9.80 15.99
C ASN A 48 16.18 -9.50 14.59
N ARG A 49 15.45 -8.76 13.74
CA ARG A 49 15.84 -8.42 12.35
C ARG A 49 16.26 -9.64 11.50
N TYR A 50 15.66 -10.80 11.77
CA TYR A 50 15.97 -12.05 11.09
C TYR A 50 14.97 -12.32 9.96
N SER A 51 15.48 -12.67 8.78
CA SER A 51 14.69 -13.21 7.66
C SER A 51 15.00 -14.70 7.48
N PRO A 52 13.99 -15.57 7.35
CA PRO A 52 14.17 -16.98 7.02
C PRO A 52 14.43 -17.22 5.51
N ALA A 53 14.35 -16.17 4.66
CA ALA A 53 14.58 -16.31 3.23
C ALA A 53 16.03 -16.73 2.93
N ASP A 54 16.20 -17.70 2.04
CA ASP A 54 17.47 -18.37 1.74
C ASP A 54 17.86 -18.32 0.25
N GLN A 55 17.07 -17.67 -0.60
CA GLN A 55 17.37 -17.51 -2.03
C GLN A 55 18.71 -16.78 -2.27
N ILE A 56 19.11 -15.90 -1.35
CA ILE A 56 20.38 -15.17 -1.36
C ILE A 56 21.23 -15.68 -0.20
N ASP A 57 22.44 -16.13 -0.49
CA ASP A 57 23.37 -16.70 0.47
C ASP A 57 24.83 -16.31 0.18
N ALA A 58 25.77 -16.83 0.98
CA ALA A 58 27.19 -16.52 0.84
C ALA A 58 27.81 -17.03 -0.49
N GLY A 59 27.16 -17.97 -1.18
CA GLY A 59 27.59 -18.53 -2.44
C GLY A 59 27.13 -17.73 -3.68
N ASN A 60 26.08 -16.90 -3.55
CA ASN A 60 25.54 -16.12 -4.67
C ASN A 60 25.40 -14.60 -4.43
N VAL A 61 25.64 -14.08 -3.23
CA VAL A 61 25.52 -12.63 -2.90
C VAL A 61 26.33 -11.71 -3.83
N GLN A 62 27.43 -12.20 -4.38
CA GLN A 62 28.27 -11.48 -5.35
C GLN A 62 27.62 -11.27 -6.72
N GLN A 63 26.49 -11.94 -6.99
CA GLN A 63 25.74 -11.83 -8.23
C GLN A 63 24.64 -10.76 -8.14
N LEU A 64 24.45 -10.14 -6.98
CA LEU A 64 23.41 -9.13 -6.80
C LEU A 64 23.70 -7.88 -7.62
N GLU A 65 22.64 -7.38 -8.25
CA GLU A 65 22.63 -6.12 -8.97
C GLU A 65 21.52 -5.21 -8.45
N ILE A 66 21.68 -3.92 -8.72
CA ILE A 66 20.66 -2.93 -8.38
C ILE A 66 19.55 -3.02 -9.43
N VAL A 67 18.38 -3.50 -9.02
CA VAL A 67 17.21 -3.62 -9.92
C VAL A 67 16.46 -2.31 -10.11
N TRP A 68 16.46 -1.43 -9.11
CA TRP A 68 15.92 -0.08 -9.19
C TRP A 68 16.51 0.84 -8.12
N GLN A 69 16.40 2.15 -8.34
CA GLN A 69 16.73 3.20 -7.38
C GLN A 69 15.68 4.31 -7.44
N ARG A 70 15.49 5.02 -6.32
CA ARG A 70 14.52 6.10 -6.22
C ARG A 70 15.09 7.32 -5.52
N SER A 71 14.50 8.47 -5.82
CA SER A 71 14.72 9.68 -5.04
C SER A 71 14.16 9.55 -3.62
N ALA A 72 14.80 10.24 -2.67
CA ALA A 72 14.40 10.24 -1.26
C ALA A 72 13.02 10.87 -1.00
N ILE A 73 12.46 11.57 -1.99
CA ILE A 73 11.18 12.27 -1.97
C ILE A 73 10.57 12.10 -3.36
N ASP A 74 9.29 11.79 -3.39
CA ASP A 74 8.53 11.72 -4.63
C ASP A 74 8.57 13.03 -5.42
N GLU A 75 8.61 12.92 -6.75
CA GLU A 75 8.73 14.04 -7.68
C GLU A 75 7.55 15.03 -7.56
N SER A 76 6.36 14.54 -7.18
CA SER A 76 5.19 15.39 -6.96
C SER A 76 5.44 16.48 -5.91
N ILE A 77 6.21 16.18 -4.86
CA ILE A 77 6.54 17.12 -3.78
C ILE A 77 7.66 18.07 -4.24
N THR A 78 8.72 17.56 -4.85
CA THR A 78 9.84 18.41 -5.28
C THR A 78 9.44 19.37 -6.39
N SER A 79 8.51 18.97 -7.26
CA SER A 79 7.92 19.83 -8.29
C SER A 79 7.02 20.91 -7.70
N ALA A 80 6.20 20.58 -6.69
CA ALA A 80 5.35 21.55 -5.99
C ALA A 80 6.17 22.55 -5.14
N PHE A 81 7.33 22.12 -4.62
CA PHE A 81 8.19 22.92 -3.77
C PHE A 81 9.66 22.93 -4.26
N PRO A 82 9.99 23.63 -5.36
CA PRO A 82 11.33 23.58 -5.96
C PRO A 82 12.47 24.10 -5.07
N ARG A 83 12.14 24.88 -4.04
CA ARG A 83 13.09 25.40 -3.05
C ARG A 83 13.22 24.51 -1.81
N LEU A 84 12.52 23.38 -1.77
CA LEU A 84 12.57 22.45 -0.66
C LEU A 84 14.00 21.92 -0.49
N ARG A 85 14.49 22.00 0.75
CA ARG A 85 15.78 21.43 1.13
C ARG A 85 15.52 20.34 2.15
N VAL A 86 16.00 19.14 1.84
CA VAL A 86 15.87 17.98 2.71
C VAL A 86 17.21 17.46 3.15
N SER A 87 17.24 16.88 4.34
CA SER A 87 18.44 16.20 4.81
C SER A 87 18.68 14.96 3.97
N GLY A 88 19.93 14.67 3.62
CA GLY A 88 20.33 13.39 3.03
C GLY A 88 20.28 12.21 4.02
N THR A 89 19.79 12.43 5.24
CA THR A 89 19.74 11.42 6.29
C THR A 89 18.42 10.67 6.24
N LEU A 90 18.46 9.45 5.69
CA LEU A 90 17.34 8.51 5.73
C LEU A 90 17.62 7.43 6.78
N ARG A 91 16.69 7.26 7.72
CA ARG A 91 16.85 6.33 8.86
C ARG A 91 15.76 5.27 8.93
N GLY A 92 14.73 5.39 8.08
CA GLY A 92 13.58 4.50 8.06
C GLY A 92 13.95 3.11 7.57
N THR A 93 13.55 2.07 8.30
CA THR A 93 13.47 0.71 7.76
C THR A 93 12.11 0.54 7.09
N PRO A 94 12.04 0.22 5.78
CA PRO A 94 10.77 -0.08 5.12
C PRO A 94 10.07 -1.29 5.75
N ILE A 95 8.75 -1.37 5.59
CA ILE A 95 7.94 -2.54 5.91
C ILE A 95 7.28 -3.08 4.64
N TYR A 96 7.12 -4.40 4.55
CA TYR A 96 6.55 -5.09 3.39
C TYR A 96 5.34 -5.92 3.83
N ILE A 97 4.16 -5.57 3.33
CA ILE A 97 2.87 -6.12 3.75
C ILE A 97 2.00 -6.28 2.50
N ASP A 98 1.39 -7.45 2.32
CA ASP A 98 0.42 -7.74 1.25
C ASP A 98 0.90 -7.28 -0.15
N GLY A 99 2.17 -7.54 -0.46
CA GLY A 99 2.74 -7.20 -1.76
C GLY A 99 3.19 -5.75 -1.92
N VAL A 100 3.02 -4.89 -0.92
CA VAL A 100 3.35 -3.46 -0.99
C VAL A 100 4.50 -3.11 -0.03
N LEU A 101 5.44 -2.30 -0.53
CA LEU A 101 6.55 -1.77 0.26
C LEU A 101 6.19 -0.37 0.78
N TYR A 102 6.23 -0.16 2.08
CA TYR A 102 5.98 1.14 2.71
C TYR A 102 7.25 1.69 3.35
N ALA A 103 7.57 2.96 3.10
CA ALA A 103 8.71 3.60 3.73
C ALA A 103 8.45 5.07 4.06
N SER A 104 9.24 5.60 4.98
CA SER A 104 9.30 7.04 5.21
C SER A 104 10.22 7.70 4.18
N ASN A 105 9.75 8.78 3.56
CA ASN A 105 10.56 9.63 2.70
C ASN A 105 11.40 10.64 3.52
N GLY A 106 12.17 11.48 2.84
CA GLY A 106 13.07 12.48 3.44
C GLY A 106 12.39 13.55 4.32
N LEU A 107 11.07 13.70 4.23
CA LEU A 107 10.24 14.60 5.06
C LEU A 107 9.53 13.90 6.22
N GLY A 108 9.68 12.57 6.34
CA GLY A 108 8.93 11.79 7.31
C GLY A 108 7.56 11.33 6.82
N LEU A 109 7.15 11.70 5.60
CA LEU A 109 5.89 11.23 5.00
C LEU A 109 6.01 9.76 4.66
N VAL A 110 4.89 9.04 4.75
CA VAL A 110 4.80 7.65 4.30
C VAL A 110 4.57 7.62 2.78
N GLU A 111 5.32 6.79 2.09
CA GLU A 111 5.15 6.46 0.68
C GLU A 111 4.96 4.95 0.54
N ALA A 112 4.15 4.53 -0.43
CA ALA A 112 3.96 3.14 -0.81
C ALA A 112 4.50 2.88 -2.21
N PHE A 113 5.14 1.73 -2.40
CA PHE A 113 5.79 1.35 -3.65
C PHE A 113 5.43 -0.07 -4.07
N ASP A 114 5.45 -0.28 -5.38
CA ASP A 114 5.61 -1.61 -5.93
C ASP A 114 7.04 -2.10 -5.65
N PRO A 115 7.25 -3.25 -4.98
CA PRO A 115 8.58 -3.73 -4.62
C PRO A 115 9.41 -4.22 -5.83
N ALA A 116 8.76 -4.60 -6.93
CA ALA A 116 9.41 -5.16 -8.10
C ALA A 116 9.90 -4.06 -9.05
N SER A 117 9.09 -3.03 -9.30
CA SER A 117 9.46 -1.91 -10.19
C SER A 117 10.06 -0.71 -9.45
N GLY A 118 9.71 -0.51 -8.17
CA GLY A 118 10.02 0.71 -7.43
C GLY A 118 9.06 1.87 -7.73
N ASP A 119 7.97 1.64 -8.45
CA ASP A 119 7.00 2.69 -8.77
C ASP A 119 6.25 3.16 -7.51
N THR A 120 6.03 4.47 -7.40
CA THR A 120 5.19 5.04 -6.34
C THR A 120 3.72 4.67 -6.58
N LEU A 121 3.11 3.97 -5.63
CA LEU A 121 1.67 3.68 -5.62
C LEU A 121 0.88 4.85 -5.04
N TRP A 122 1.37 5.41 -3.93
CA TRP A 122 0.81 6.61 -3.32
C TRP A 122 1.82 7.31 -2.39
N VAL A 123 1.56 8.59 -2.14
CA VAL A 123 2.33 9.44 -1.22
C VAL A 123 1.37 10.01 -0.17
N GLN A 124 1.75 9.97 1.11
CA GLN A 124 0.97 10.62 2.16
C GLN A 124 0.82 12.11 1.85
N GLY A 125 -0.42 12.61 1.88
CA GLY A 125 -0.72 14.02 1.72
C GLY A 125 -0.09 14.88 2.82
N LEU A 126 0.29 16.10 2.45
CA LEU A 126 0.70 17.12 3.42
C LEU A 126 -0.50 17.58 4.24
N ALA A 127 -0.26 17.95 5.49
CA ALA A 127 -1.28 18.59 6.32
C ALA A 127 -1.46 20.06 5.90
N ASP A 128 -2.66 20.62 6.12
CA ASP A 128 -3.01 21.98 5.69
C ASP A 128 -2.06 23.07 6.21
N ASN A 129 -1.47 22.86 7.40
CA ASN A 129 -0.52 23.77 8.03
C ASN A 129 0.91 23.69 7.45
N GLU A 130 1.19 22.77 6.51
CA GLU A 130 2.50 22.59 5.87
C GLU A 130 2.66 23.42 4.59
N ALA A 131 1.64 24.20 4.23
CA ALA A 131 1.46 24.85 2.93
C ALA A 131 2.51 25.89 2.47
N PRO A 132 3.20 26.69 3.32
CA PRO A 132 4.19 27.63 2.78
C PRO A 132 5.46 26.93 2.30
N LEU A 133 5.89 25.85 2.97
CA LEU A 133 6.98 24.94 2.61
C LEU A 133 6.92 23.74 3.57
N PRO A 134 6.85 22.49 3.09
CA PRO A 134 6.83 21.34 3.97
C PRO A 134 8.16 21.23 4.71
N ARG A 135 8.08 20.93 6.01
CA ARG A 135 9.23 20.70 6.87
C ARG A 135 9.12 19.32 7.48
N GLY A 136 10.28 18.72 7.70
CA GLY A 136 10.36 17.42 8.33
C GLY A 136 11.75 16.84 8.19
N SER A 137 11.94 15.74 8.88
CA SER A 137 13.10 14.88 8.74
C SER A 137 12.60 13.48 8.50
N GLY A 138 13.36 12.67 7.76
CA GLY A 138 13.09 11.24 7.64
C GLY A 138 12.81 10.63 9.02
N SER A 139 11.68 9.93 9.13
CA SER A 139 11.31 9.24 10.36
C SER A 139 12.13 7.96 10.50
N ARG A 140 12.06 7.31 11.68
CA ARG A 140 12.77 6.05 11.93
C ARG A 140 12.06 4.82 11.37
N GLY A 141 10.81 4.96 10.92
CA GLY A 141 10.08 3.84 10.36
C GLY A 141 8.59 4.12 10.27
N VAL A 142 7.92 3.17 9.63
CA VAL A 142 6.47 3.06 9.56
C VAL A 142 6.09 1.81 10.35
N GLU A 143 4.97 1.86 11.05
CA GLU A 143 4.47 0.72 11.83
C GLU A 143 3.04 0.38 11.42
N LEU A 144 2.76 -0.92 11.33
CA LEU A 144 1.42 -1.43 11.11
C LEU A 144 0.71 -1.61 12.45
N TRP A 145 -0.39 -0.90 12.65
CA TRP A 145 -1.37 -1.22 13.68
C TRP A 145 -2.55 -1.96 13.05
N GLN A 146 -3.02 -3.02 13.71
CA GLN A 146 -4.17 -3.79 13.27
C GLN A 146 -5.06 -4.18 14.45
N SER A 147 -6.38 -4.13 14.24
CA SER A 147 -7.39 -4.62 15.17
C SER A 147 -8.58 -5.20 14.41
N GLY A 148 -8.74 -6.53 14.46
CA GLY A 148 -9.74 -7.21 13.64
C GLY A 148 -9.48 -6.99 12.15
N ALA A 149 -10.48 -6.50 11.43
CA ALA A 149 -10.35 -6.15 10.01
C ALA A 149 -9.77 -4.74 9.77
N ASP A 150 -9.52 -3.96 10.83
CA ASP A 150 -9.03 -2.59 10.72
C ASP A 150 -7.50 -2.55 10.74
N ALA A 151 -6.90 -1.77 9.83
CA ALA A 151 -5.45 -1.64 9.69
C ALA A 151 -5.05 -0.17 9.45
N ARG A 152 -3.97 0.28 10.08
CA ARG A 152 -3.41 1.63 9.93
C ARG A 152 -1.90 1.58 9.83
N LEU A 153 -1.35 2.41 8.95
CA LEU A 153 0.07 2.75 8.98
C LEU A 153 0.26 3.93 9.92
N LEU A 154 1.16 3.78 10.88
CA LEU A 154 1.54 4.79 11.85
C LEU A 154 2.94 5.30 11.52
N SER A 155 3.11 6.61 11.57
CA SER A 155 4.40 7.27 11.41
C SER A 155 4.46 8.46 12.38
N VAL A 156 5.62 8.64 13.01
CA VAL A 156 5.89 9.80 13.87
C VAL A 156 6.69 10.81 13.06
N ARG A 157 6.06 11.95 12.79
CA ARG A 157 6.68 13.09 12.11
C ARG A 157 6.97 14.19 13.14
N ASN A 158 8.19 14.73 13.09
CA ASN A 158 8.50 15.96 13.81
C ASN A 158 7.92 17.15 13.02
N GLY A 159 6.62 17.40 13.22
CA GLY A 159 5.98 18.66 12.90
C GLY A 159 5.87 19.47 14.19
N SER A 160 6.48 20.64 14.25
CA SER A 160 6.16 21.61 15.29
C SER A 160 4.67 21.94 15.22
N LEU A 161 3.98 21.86 16.38
CA LEU A 161 2.62 22.37 16.60
C LEU A 161 2.53 23.85 16.21
#